data_AF-A0A975B916-F1
#
_entry.id   AF-A0A975B916-F1
#
_cell.length_a   1.000
_cell.length_b   1.000
_cell.length_c   1.000
_cell.angle_alpha   90.00
_cell.angle_beta   90.00
_cell.angle_gamma   90.00
#
_symmetry.space_group_name_H-M   'P 1'
#
loop_
_entity.id
_entity.type
_entity.pdbx_description
1 polymer ?
#
loop_
_entity_poly.entity_id
_entity_poly.type
_entity_poly.pdbx_seq_one_letter_code
_entity_poly.pdbx_strand_id
1 'polypeptide(L)'
;MNTELSNNKILNNSEDNLNSEIQTERSAERIQEDKEFVPVIVKRTDEAIRHPDDVLEKAIDEGLEQIRRPFISLILSSMAAGLILSFTAMAVAVIATFASKFNEPVILRISTALVYPFGFIICIISGTQLFTEHTATAVYPVLEGRAKIIHLFRLWLLVIIGNLAGAVLSAGLLTLADDVIQAEKGYIIIAHHLVSYSNISLIFSSILAGWLMALGGWLILATPPTISQIACIYIVTFLIGLGGLHHSIAGSVEMFTALFISSQFSISQTARFISLAITGNLIGGSIFVAILNYGHIRKTQEIEHDEQPV
;
A
#
# COMPACT_ATOMS: atom_id res chain seq x y z
N MET A 1 -16.83 -69.05 0.42
CA MET A 1 -17.55 -68.67 -0.82
C MET A 1 -18.09 -67.27 -0.58
N ASN A 2 -17.24 -66.23 -0.52
CA ASN A 2 -16.52 -65.52 -1.61
C ASN A 2 -17.41 -65.05 -2.75
N THR A 3 -17.57 -63.71 -2.83
CA THR A 3 -17.42 -62.74 -3.96
C THR A 3 -18.51 -61.65 -3.82
N GLU A 4 -18.26 -60.43 -3.34
CA GLU A 4 -17.42 -59.30 -3.83
C GLU A 4 -17.77 -58.73 -5.22
N LEU A 5 -18.00 -57.39 -5.21
CA LEU A 5 -17.60 -56.37 -6.18
C LEU A 5 -18.16 -56.40 -7.61
N SER A 6 -18.92 -55.35 -7.96
CA SER A 6 -18.58 -54.41 -9.05
C SER A 6 -19.76 -53.49 -9.31
N ASN A 7 -19.60 -52.18 -9.10
CA ASN A 7 -20.12 -51.11 -9.97
C ASN A 7 -19.95 -49.72 -9.33
N ASN A 8 -18.71 -49.29 -9.13
CA ASN A 8 -18.43 -47.86 -8.88
C ASN A 8 -17.00 -47.49 -9.31
N LYS A 9 -16.70 -47.69 -10.59
CA LYS A 9 -15.36 -47.38 -11.12
C LYS A 9 -15.39 -46.80 -12.53
N ILE A 10 -16.22 -45.79 -12.79
CA ILE A 10 -16.12 -44.99 -14.03
C ILE A 10 -16.64 -43.57 -13.81
N LEU A 11 -16.08 -42.75 -12.89
CA LEU A 11 -16.39 -41.30 -12.88
C LEU A 11 -15.29 -40.38 -12.28
N ASN A 12 -14.05 -40.81 -12.04
CA ASN A 12 -13.07 -39.98 -11.30
C ASN A 12 -11.74 -39.68 -12.02
N ASN A 13 -11.65 -39.74 -13.35
CA ASN A 13 -10.34 -39.63 -14.02
C ASN A 13 -10.17 -38.43 -14.98
N SER A 14 -10.94 -37.35 -14.83
CA SER A 14 -10.83 -36.20 -15.76
C SER A 14 -10.71 -34.81 -15.14
N GLU A 15 -10.61 -34.67 -13.81
CA GLU A 15 -10.44 -33.35 -13.18
C GLU A 15 -9.05 -33.08 -12.58
N ASP A 16 -8.17 -34.09 -12.49
CA ASP A 16 -6.90 -33.99 -11.75
C ASP A 16 -5.73 -33.28 -12.47
N ASN A 17 -5.93 -32.61 -13.62
CA ASN A 17 -4.80 -32.18 -14.44
C ASN A 17 -4.72 -30.69 -14.81
N LEU A 18 -5.38 -29.78 -14.07
CA LEU A 18 -5.35 -28.35 -14.42
C LEU A 18 -5.00 -27.34 -13.31
N ASN A 19 -4.73 -27.76 -12.07
CA ASN A 19 -4.27 -26.84 -11.02
C ASN A 19 -3.10 -27.44 -10.24
N SER A 20 -1.86 -27.30 -10.74
CA SER A 20 -0.69 -27.39 -9.87
C SER A 20 -0.52 -26.05 -9.15
N GLU A 21 -1.48 -25.70 -8.28
CA GLU A 21 -1.20 -24.72 -7.23
C GLU A 21 -0.13 -25.36 -6.33
N ILE A 22 0.97 -24.65 -6.09
CA ILE A 22 2.02 -25.12 -5.19
C ILE A 22 1.39 -25.25 -3.80
N GLN A 23 1.04 -26.48 -3.41
CA GLN A 23 0.52 -26.81 -2.09
C GLN A 23 1.68 -26.78 -1.10
N THR A 24 1.66 -25.83 -0.17
CA THR A 24 2.66 -25.76 0.90
C THR A 24 2.35 -26.81 1.98
N GLU A 25 3.34 -27.20 2.79
CA GLU A 25 3.10 -28.08 3.93
C GLU A 25 2.04 -27.52 4.87
N ARG A 26 2.10 -26.22 5.15
CA ARG A 26 1.08 -25.54 5.94
C ARG A 26 -0.31 -25.61 5.30
N SER A 27 -0.41 -25.46 3.97
CA SER A 27 -1.67 -25.64 3.25
C SER A 27 -2.18 -27.09 3.33
N ALA A 28 -1.28 -28.08 3.28
CA ALA A 28 -1.63 -29.50 3.43
C ALA A 28 -2.09 -29.82 4.86
N GLU A 29 -1.40 -29.29 5.89
CA GLU A 29 -1.81 -29.37 7.29
C GLU A 29 -3.21 -28.77 7.50
N ARG A 30 -3.50 -27.59 6.94
CA ARG A 30 -4.84 -26.99 7.03
C ARG A 30 -5.91 -27.90 6.42
N ILE A 31 -5.65 -28.47 5.24
CA ILE A 31 -6.58 -29.39 4.58
C ILE A 31 -6.79 -30.65 5.42
N GLN A 32 -5.76 -31.11 6.13
CA GLN A 32 -5.86 -32.24 7.05
C GLN A 32 -6.67 -31.88 8.31
N GLU A 33 -6.39 -30.73 8.94
CA GLU A 33 -7.17 -30.21 10.08
C GLU A 33 -8.66 -30.07 9.71
N ASP A 34 -8.98 -29.49 8.55
CA ASP A 34 -10.37 -29.32 8.08
C ASP A 34 -11.09 -30.64 7.79
N LYS A 35 -10.35 -31.69 7.41
CA LYS A 35 -10.90 -33.04 7.19
C LYS A 35 -11.09 -33.81 8.49
N GLU A 36 -10.22 -33.59 9.47
CA GLU A 36 -10.16 -34.36 10.72
C GLU A 36 -11.06 -33.76 11.82
N PHE A 37 -11.32 -32.45 11.78
CA PHE A 37 -12.17 -31.76 12.76
C PHE A 37 -13.42 -31.16 12.12
N VAL A 38 -14.59 -31.36 12.74
CA VAL A 38 -15.82 -30.64 12.37
C VAL A 38 -15.59 -29.15 12.67
N PRO A 39 -15.85 -28.22 11.74
CA PRO A 39 -15.70 -26.79 11.99
C PRO A 39 -16.75 -26.36 13.01
N VAL A 40 -16.41 -26.47 14.30
CA VAL A 40 -17.11 -25.75 15.35
C VAL A 40 -16.73 -24.30 15.10
N ILE A 41 -17.71 -23.41 14.89
CA ILE A 41 -17.51 -21.96 14.96
C ILE A 41 -17.21 -21.63 16.43
N VAL A 42 -16.06 -22.06 16.91
CA VAL A 42 -15.38 -21.38 17.98
C VAL A 42 -15.05 -20.05 17.35
N LYS A 43 -15.65 -18.97 17.86
CA LYS A 43 -15.14 -17.63 17.61
C LYS A 43 -13.75 -17.61 18.24
N ARG A 44 -12.78 -18.22 17.58
CA ARG A 44 -11.39 -18.20 17.99
C ARG A 44 -11.03 -16.73 17.97
N THR A 45 -10.92 -16.13 19.14
CA THR A 45 -10.01 -15.02 19.37
C THR A 45 -8.59 -15.57 19.19
N ASP A 46 -8.29 -16.07 18.00
CA ASP A 46 -6.92 -16.28 17.57
C ASP A 46 -6.41 -14.87 17.28
N GLU A 47 -5.98 -14.20 18.35
CA GLU A 47 -4.93 -13.18 18.31
C GLU A 47 -3.59 -13.79 17.85
N ALA A 48 -3.60 -15.06 17.42
CA ALA A 48 -2.48 -15.86 16.97
C ALA A 48 -1.81 -15.22 15.75
N ILE A 49 -0.51 -15.05 15.92
CA ILE A 49 0.50 -14.73 14.91
C ILE A 49 0.09 -15.39 13.57
N ARG A 50 -0.23 -14.58 12.55
CA ARG A 50 -0.49 -15.11 11.20
C ARG A 50 0.80 -15.69 10.66
N HIS A 51 0.76 -16.90 10.13
CA HIS A 51 1.92 -17.48 9.46
C HIS A 51 2.29 -16.59 8.26
N PRO A 52 3.57 -16.43 7.90
CA PRO A 52 3.95 -15.67 6.71
C PRO A 52 3.24 -16.14 5.43
N ASP A 53 2.97 -17.44 5.30
CA ASP A 53 2.16 -18.01 4.20
C ASP A 53 0.70 -17.54 4.24
N ASP A 54 0.13 -17.52 5.45
CA ASP A 54 -1.06 -16.79 5.90
C ASP A 54 -1.31 -15.46 5.16
N VAL A 55 -0.26 -14.64 5.28
CA VAL A 55 -0.24 -13.25 4.86
C VAL A 55 0.01 -13.15 3.36
N LEU A 56 0.86 -14.02 2.82
CA LEU A 56 1.15 -14.09 1.39
C LEU A 56 -0.10 -14.46 0.58
N GLU A 57 -0.84 -15.48 1.00
CA GLU A 57 -2.09 -15.89 0.34
C GLU A 57 -3.12 -14.74 0.32
N LYS A 58 -3.31 -14.07 1.47
CA LYS A 58 -4.16 -12.88 1.56
C LYS A 58 -3.68 -11.73 0.66
N ALA A 59 -2.37 -11.51 0.57
CA ALA A 59 -1.80 -10.47 -0.28
C ALA A 59 -2.04 -10.77 -1.77
N ILE A 60 -1.97 -12.04 -2.17
CA ILE A 60 -2.31 -12.50 -3.53
C ILE A 60 -3.80 -12.28 -3.80
N ASP A 61 -4.69 -12.68 -2.89
CA ASP A 61 -6.13 -12.53 -3.08
C ASP A 61 -6.57 -11.07 -3.16
N GLU A 62 -6.07 -10.23 -2.25
CA GLU A 62 -6.29 -8.78 -2.27
C GLU A 62 -5.80 -8.18 -3.60
N GLY A 63 -4.59 -8.53 -4.04
CA GLY A 63 -4.03 -8.07 -5.31
C GLY A 63 -4.88 -8.49 -6.52
N LEU A 64 -5.42 -9.72 -6.51
CA LEU A 64 -6.29 -10.23 -7.56
C LEU A 64 -7.63 -9.49 -7.60
N GLU A 65 -8.22 -9.20 -6.44
CA GLU A 65 -9.45 -8.42 -6.33
C GLU A 65 -9.26 -7.03 -6.94
N GLN A 66 -8.17 -6.33 -6.59
CA GLN A 66 -7.90 -5.01 -7.14
C GLN A 66 -7.64 -5.01 -8.65
N ILE A 67 -6.90 -6.00 -9.15
CA ILE A 67 -6.65 -6.17 -10.59
C ILE A 67 -7.97 -6.37 -11.37
N ARG A 68 -8.93 -7.10 -10.80
CA ARG A 68 -10.22 -7.41 -11.43
C ARG A 68 -11.27 -6.31 -11.24
N ARG A 69 -10.97 -5.28 -10.44
CA ARG A 69 -11.94 -4.25 -10.07
C ARG A 69 -12.44 -3.46 -11.29
N PRO A 70 -13.77 -3.19 -11.38
CA PRO A 70 -14.34 -2.43 -12.49
C PRO A 70 -13.75 -1.02 -12.60
N PHE A 71 -13.58 -0.54 -13.85
CA PHE A 71 -12.95 0.74 -14.17
C PHE A 71 -13.51 1.92 -13.35
N ILE A 72 -14.84 2.07 -13.33
CA ILE A 72 -15.50 3.20 -12.65
C ILE A 72 -15.25 3.14 -11.13
N SER A 73 -15.37 1.94 -10.55
CA SER A 73 -15.13 1.73 -9.12
C SER A 73 -13.69 2.06 -8.75
N LEU A 74 -12.72 1.68 -9.59
CA LEU A 74 -11.31 1.93 -9.37
C LEU A 74 -11.01 3.43 -9.41
N ILE A 75 -11.44 4.13 -10.47
CA ILE A 75 -11.21 5.58 -10.61
C ILE A 75 -11.85 6.39 -9.47
N LEU A 76 -13.11 6.10 -9.11
CA LEU A 76 -13.79 6.82 -8.03
C LEU A 76 -13.12 6.57 -6.67
N SER A 77 -12.76 5.31 -6.40
CA SER A 77 -12.08 4.93 -5.16
C SER A 77 -10.67 5.54 -5.07
N SER A 78 -9.95 5.60 -6.19
CA SER A 78 -8.63 6.25 -6.25
C SER A 78 -8.73 7.77 -6.14
N MET A 79 -9.75 8.39 -6.74
CA MET A 79 -9.99 9.82 -6.56
C MET A 79 -10.32 10.15 -5.11
N ALA A 80 -11.13 9.32 -4.44
CA ALA A 80 -11.41 9.45 -3.02
C ALA A 80 -10.14 9.37 -2.16
N ALA A 81 -9.22 8.44 -2.44
CA ALA A 81 -7.93 8.39 -1.75
C ALA A 81 -7.15 9.71 -1.89
N GLY A 82 -7.04 10.26 -3.11
CA GLY A 82 -6.38 11.54 -3.34
C GLY A 82 -7.02 12.71 -2.58
N LEU A 83 -8.35 12.74 -2.50
CA LEU A 83 -9.10 13.72 -1.70
C LEU A 83 -8.83 13.54 -0.20
N ILE A 84 -8.82 12.31 0.31
CA ILE A 84 -8.58 12.04 1.73
C ILE A 84 -7.16 12.43 2.15
N LEU A 85 -6.16 12.16 1.29
CA LEU A 85 -4.76 12.52 1.56
C LEU A 85 -4.55 14.04 1.69
N SER A 86 -5.49 14.85 1.22
CA SER A 86 -5.44 16.30 1.44
C SER A 86 -5.54 16.68 2.91
N PHE A 87 -6.17 15.86 3.74
CA PHE A 87 -6.20 16.11 5.18
C PHE A 87 -4.84 15.89 5.85
N THR A 88 -3.99 14.99 5.33
CA THR A 88 -2.57 14.93 5.72
C THR A 88 -1.87 16.22 5.32
N ALA A 89 -1.99 16.65 4.05
CA ALA A 89 -1.36 17.88 3.56
C ALA A 89 -1.79 19.12 4.38
N MET A 90 -3.08 19.22 4.70
CA MET A 90 -3.64 20.27 5.56
C MET A 90 -3.04 20.22 6.96
N ALA A 91 -3.06 19.07 7.64
CA ALA A 91 -2.54 18.96 8.99
C ALA A 91 -1.05 19.31 9.06
N VAL A 92 -0.26 18.83 8.09
CA VAL A 92 1.17 19.14 7.97
C VAL A 92 1.39 20.63 7.72
N ALA A 93 0.65 21.26 6.81
CA ALA A 93 0.78 22.68 6.50
C ALA A 93 0.37 23.59 7.67
N VAL A 94 -0.72 23.25 8.37
CA VAL A 94 -1.13 23.95 9.60
C VAL A 94 0.00 23.89 10.63
N ILE A 95 0.50 22.69 10.94
CA ILE A 95 1.60 22.53 11.90
C ILE A 95 2.87 23.23 11.43
N ALA A 96 3.22 23.16 10.15
CA ALA A 96 4.38 23.84 9.60
C ALA A 96 4.28 25.37 9.78
N THR A 97 3.10 25.95 9.57
CA THR A 97 2.82 27.38 9.75
C THR A 97 3.04 27.84 11.19
N PHE A 98 2.62 27.04 12.17
CA PHE A 98 2.80 27.36 13.58
C PHE A 98 4.23 27.06 14.07
N ALA A 99 4.77 25.91 13.69
CA ALA A 99 6.08 25.45 14.11
C ALA A 99 7.22 26.32 13.53
N SER A 100 7.04 26.89 12.34
CA SER A 100 8.05 27.78 11.74
C SER A 100 8.33 29.03 12.58
N LYS A 101 7.39 29.45 13.44
CA LYS A 101 7.57 30.61 14.33
C LYS A 101 8.66 30.41 15.38
N PHE A 102 8.99 29.16 15.72
CA PHE A 102 10.05 28.84 16.67
C PHE A 102 11.45 28.93 16.05
N ASN A 103 11.57 29.00 14.71
CA ASN A 103 12.84 29.01 13.98
C ASN A 103 13.78 27.82 14.30
N GLU A 104 13.22 26.71 14.79
CA GLU A 104 13.96 25.51 15.15
C GLU A 104 13.62 24.37 14.18
N PRO A 105 14.55 23.96 13.28
CA PRO A 105 14.29 22.93 12.27
C PRO A 105 13.87 21.58 12.87
N VAL A 106 14.39 21.24 14.04
CA VAL A 106 14.05 20.00 14.75
C VAL A 106 12.59 20.00 15.21
N ILE A 107 12.11 21.13 15.73
CA ILE A 107 10.70 21.28 16.16
C ILE A 107 9.80 21.15 14.93
N LEU A 108 10.10 21.85 13.84
CA LEU A 108 9.35 21.75 12.59
C LEU A 108 9.27 20.30 12.08
N ARG A 109 10.41 19.59 12.04
CA ARG A 109 10.46 18.20 11.55
C ARG A 109 9.66 17.25 12.42
N ILE A 110 9.82 17.29 13.74
CA ILE A 110 9.12 16.37 14.65
C ILE A 110 7.62 16.69 14.66
N SER A 111 7.23 17.96 14.75
CA SER A 111 5.82 18.34 14.81
C SER A 111 5.06 17.97 13.53
N THR A 112 5.64 18.21 12.35
CA THR A 112 5.03 17.80 11.07
C THR A 112 4.95 16.28 10.95
N ALA A 113 5.98 15.55 11.38
CA ALA A 113 5.98 14.09 11.36
C ALA A 113 4.88 13.48 12.24
N LEU A 114 4.55 14.08 13.38
CA LEU A 114 3.49 13.59 14.29
C LEU A 114 2.08 13.63 13.66
N VAL A 115 1.82 14.60 12.78
CA VAL A 115 0.49 14.77 12.16
C VAL A 115 0.40 14.17 10.75
N TYR A 116 1.54 13.88 10.13
CA TYR A 116 1.61 13.24 8.81
C TYR A 116 0.73 11.97 8.68
N PRO A 117 0.66 11.08 9.69
CA PRO A 117 -0.16 9.87 9.62
C PRO A 117 -1.67 10.06 9.47
N PHE A 118 -2.26 11.18 9.89
CA PHE A 118 -3.70 11.24 10.12
C PHE A 118 -4.55 11.02 8.86
N GLY A 119 -4.20 11.64 7.73
CA GLY A 119 -4.89 11.39 6.46
C GLY A 119 -4.62 9.99 5.91
N PHE A 120 -3.44 9.41 6.13
CA PHE A 120 -3.15 8.02 5.75
C PHE A 120 -4.00 7.02 6.53
N ILE A 121 -4.18 7.23 7.84
CA ILE A 121 -5.06 6.40 8.68
C ILE A 121 -6.49 6.41 8.12
N ILE A 122 -7.03 7.58 7.82
CA ILE A 122 -8.38 7.71 7.24
C ILE A 122 -8.43 7.03 5.87
N CYS A 123 -7.42 7.26 5.01
CA CYS A 123 -7.38 6.71 3.65
C CYS A 123 -7.37 5.19 3.66
N ILE A 124 -6.45 4.59 4.40
CA ILE A 124 -6.23 3.14 4.37
C ILE A 124 -7.40 2.40 5.04
N ILE A 125 -7.87 2.89 6.19
CA ILE A 125 -9.04 2.29 6.88
C ILE A 125 -10.32 2.41 6.04
N SER A 126 -10.46 3.48 5.25
CA SER A 126 -11.64 3.64 4.36
C SER A 126 -11.69 2.64 3.20
N GLY A 127 -10.64 1.84 2.97
CA GLY A 127 -10.56 0.91 1.84
C GLY A 127 -10.50 1.62 0.48
N THR A 128 -10.06 2.87 0.47
CA THR A 128 -9.87 3.62 -0.79
C THR A 128 -8.57 3.22 -1.48
N GLN A 129 -8.51 3.40 -2.80
CA GLN A 129 -7.41 2.90 -3.62
C GLN A 129 -6.25 3.88 -3.67
N LEU A 130 -5.34 3.75 -2.70
CA LEU A 130 -4.09 4.49 -2.67
C LEU A 130 -3.00 3.79 -3.48
N PHE A 131 -2.36 4.53 -4.39
CA PHE A 131 -1.30 4.04 -5.27
C PHE A 131 -0.22 3.27 -4.51
N THR A 132 0.37 3.83 -3.46
CA THR A 132 1.57 3.27 -2.82
C THR A 132 1.33 1.98 -2.03
N GLU A 133 0.10 1.75 -1.57
CA GLU A 133 -0.31 0.51 -0.89
C GLU A 133 -0.67 -0.58 -1.91
N HIS A 134 -1.63 -0.30 -2.79
CA HIS A 134 -2.19 -1.29 -3.72
C HIS A 134 -1.25 -1.65 -4.87
N THR A 135 -0.27 -0.78 -5.16
CA THR A 135 0.80 -1.09 -6.13
C THR A 135 1.63 -2.28 -5.68
N ALA A 136 1.93 -2.37 -4.39
CA ALA A 136 2.76 -3.42 -3.83
C ALA A 136 2.00 -4.76 -3.83
N THR A 137 0.76 -4.77 -3.32
CA THR A 137 -0.05 -5.99 -3.24
C THR A 137 -0.37 -6.57 -4.61
N ALA A 138 -0.61 -5.73 -5.62
CA ALA A 138 -0.91 -6.17 -6.98
C ALA A 138 0.27 -6.87 -7.71
N VAL A 139 1.49 -6.79 -7.19
CA VAL A 139 2.64 -7.51 -7.75
C VAL A 139 2.58 -9.01 -7.43
N TYR A 140 2.07 -9.41 -6.26
CA TYR A 140 2.05 -10.81 -5.83
C TYR A 140 1.31 -11.74 -6.82
N PRO A 141 0.09 -11.42 -7.31
CA PRO A 141 -0.60 -12.26 -8.29
C PRO A 141 0.14 -12.46 -9.60
N VAL A 142 0.97 -11.48 -9.99
CA VAL A 142 1.77 -11.56 -11.21
C VAL A 142 2.98 -12.47 -11.01
N LEU A 143 3.65 -12.37 -9.86
CA LEU A 143 4.73 -13.28 -9.48
C LEU A 143 4.26 -14.72 -9.36
N GLU A 144 3.02 -14.91 -8.89
CA GLU A 144 2.34 -16.20 -8.76
C GLU A 144 1.80 -16.74 -10.10
N GLY A 145 1.89 -15.97 -11.20
CA GLY A 145 1.34 -16.36 -12.50
C GLY A 145 -0.20 -16.33 -12.60
N ARG A 146 -0.90 -15.85 -11.56
CA ARG A 146 -2.37 -15.72 -11.52
C ARG A 146 -2.91 -14.46 -12.21
N ALA A 147 -2.04 -13.50 -12.53
CA ALA A 147 -2.39 -12.30 -13.28
C ALA A 147 -1.32 -11.95 -14.33
N LYS A 148 -1.76 -11.33 -15.44
CA LYS A 148 -0.85 -10.84 -16.49
C LYS A 148 -0.29 -9.47 -16.11
N ILE A 149 0.99 -9.23 -16.43
CA ILE A 149 1.69 -7.95 -16.24
C ILE A 149 0.91 -6.76 -16.83
N ILE A 150 0.19 -6.95 -17.95
CA ILE A 150 -0.63 -5.89 -18.55
C ILE A 150 -1.75 -5.38 -17.63
N HIS A 151 -2.33 -6.26 -16.81
CA HIS A 151 -3.38 -5.87 -15.87
C HIS A 151 -2.81 -5.09 -14.69
N LEU A 152 -1.58 -5.41 -14.27
CA LEU A 152 -0.84 -4.65 -13.25
C LEU A 152 -0.59 -3.21 -13.71
N PHE A 153 -0.07 -3.02 -14.94
CA PHE A 153 0.12 -1.68 -15.50
C PHE A 153 -1.19 -0.89 -15.63
N ARG A 154 -2.28 -1.56 -16.04
CA ARG A 154 -3.61 -0.94 -16.06
C ARG A 154 -4.02 -0.45 -14.68
N LEU A 155 -3.89 -1.28 -13.64
CA LEU A 155 -4.22 -0.93 -12.27
C LEU A 155 -3.41 0.30 -11.82
N TRP A 156 -2.08 0.23 -11.95
CA TRP A 156 -1.19 1.34 -11.56
C TRP A 156 -1.56 2.65 -12.24
N LEU A 157 -1.76 2.63 -13.57
CA LEU A 157 -2.09 3.83 -14.33
C LEU A 157 -3.43 4.44 -13.86
N LEU A 158 -4.47 3.63 -13.72
CA LEU A 158 -5.79 4.11 -13.29
C LEU A 158 -5.76 4.68 -11.87
N VAL A 159 -5.05 4.00 -10.96
CA VAL A 159 -4.94 4.45 -9.57
C VAL A 159 -4.15 5.75 -9.47
N ILE A 160 -3.01 5.87 -10.17
CA ILE A 160 -2.23 7.12 -10.24
C ILE A 160 -3.08 8.26 -10.76
N ILE A 161 -3.76 8.08 -11.90
CA ILE A 161 -4.60 9.12 -12.50
C ILE A 161 -5.71 9.53 -11.53
N GLY A 162 -6.39 8.57 -10.92
CA GLY A 162 -7.43 8.84 -9.92
C GLY A 162 -6.90 9.61 -8.72
N ASN A 163 -5.80 9.15 -8.11
CA ASN A 163 -5.18 9.82 -6.97
C ASN A 163 -4.74 11.25 -7.31
N LEU A 164 -4.11 11.47 -8.47
CA LEU A 164 -3.68 12.81 -8.91
C LEU A 164 -4.87 13.72 -9.20
N ALA A 165 -5.96 13.20 -9.80
CA ALA A 165 -7.18 13.96 -9.99
C ALA A 165 -7.79 14.39 -8.64
N GLY A 166 -7.85 13.47 -7.66
CA GLY A 166 -8.27 13.77 -6.29
C GLY A 166 -7.36 14.79 -5.62
N ALA A 167 -6.04 14.72 -5.86
CA ALA A 167 -5.07 15.66 -5.32
C ALA A 167 -5.24 17.08 -5.90
N VAL A 168 -5.49 17.20 -7.20
CA VAL A 168 -5.77 18.50 -7.85
C VAL A 168 -7.08 19.09 -7.33
N LEU A 169 -8.15 18.29 -7.26
CA LEU A 169 -9.45 18.74 -6.76
C LEU A 169 -9.37 19.22 -5.31
N SER A 170 -8.74 18.42 -4.44
CA SER A 170 -8.58 18.80 -3.04
C SER A 170 -7.64 19.98 -2.85
N ALA A 171 -6.58 20.12 -3.63
CA ALA A 171 -5.73 21.31 -3.61
C ALA A 171 -6.52 22.58 -3.90
N GLY A 172 -7.45 22.53 -4.86
CA GLY A 172 -8.38 23.63 -5.14
C GLY A 172 -9.28 23.95 -3.93
N LEU A 173 -9.85 22.92 -3.29
CA LEU A 173 -10.67 23.09 -2.08
C LEU A 173 -9.88 23.69 -0.91
N LEU A 174 -8.66 23.19 -0.67
CA LEU A 174 -7.78 23.69 0.38
C LEU A 174 -7.39 25.16 0.14
N THR A 175 -7.08 25.51 -1.12
CA THR A 175 -6.74 26.89 -1.49
C THR A 175 -7.94 27.83 -1.26
N LEU A 176 -9.13 27.42 -1.67
CA LEU A 176 -10.35 28.22 -1.47
C LEU A 176 -10.77 28.33 0.01
N ALA A 177 -10.37 27.36 0.84
CA ALA A 177 -10.67 27.35 2.27
C ALA A 177 -9.56 27.97 3.14
N ASP A 178 -8.46 28.47 2.55
CA ASP A 178 -7.29 28.88 3.33
C ASP A 178 -7.56 30.12 4.22
N ASP A 179 -8.54 30.97 3.91
CA ASP A 179 -8.97 32.05 4.81
C ASP A 179 -9.41 31.52 6.20
N VAL A 180 -9.90 30.28 6.25
CA VAL A 180 -10.28 29.58 7.48
C VAL A 180 -9.12 28.76 8.04
N ILE A 181 -8.40 28.02 7.19
CA ILE A 181 -7.35 27.08 7.59
C ILE A 181 -6.07 27.83 8.03
N GLN A 182 -5.76 28.94 7.37
CA GLN A 182 -4.61 29.82 7.58
C GLN A 182 -3.27 29.08 7.49
N ALA A 183 -3.10 28.24 6.46
CA ALA A 183 -1.94 27.36 6.30
C ALA A 183 -1.06 27.68 5.09
N GLU A 184 -1.33 28.76 4.33
CA GLU A 184 -0.54 29.21 3.17
C GLU A 184 0.98 29.08 3.38
N LYS A 185 1.49 29.65 4.49
CA LYS A 185 2.93 29.64 4.79
C LYS A 185 3.47 28.22 4.91
N GLY A 186 2.73 27.32 5.54
CA GLY A 186 3.09 25.93 5.70
C GLY A 186 3.15 25.20 4.36
N TYR A 187 2.15 25.39 3.48
CA TYR A 187 2.18 24.81 2.14
C TYR A 187 3.42 25.25 1.36
N ILE A 188 3.79 26.53 1.44
CA ILE A 188 4.99 27.08 0.79
C ILE A 188 6.27 26.45 1.38
N ILE A 189 6.38 26.35 2.71
CA ILE A 189 7.53 25.73 3.39
C ILE A 189 7.72 24.28 2.93
N ILE A 190 6.64 23.51 2.92
CA ILE A 190 6.67 22.09 2.54
C ILE A 190 7.01 21.95 1.05
N ALA A 191 6.42 22.75 0.18
CA ALA A 191 6.72 22.70 -1.25
C ALA A 191 8.18 23.03 -1.57
N HIS A 192 8.80 23.97 -0.86
CA HIS A 192 10.24 24.23 -0.97
C HIS A 192 11.07 22.99 -0.59
N HIS A 193 10.72 22.29 0.49
CA HIS A 193 11.35 21.02 0.84
C HIS A 193 11.24 20.02 -0.32
N LEU A 194 10.05 19.83 -0.90
CA LEU A 194 9.80 18.83 -1.96
C LEU A 194 10.57 19.08 -3.27
N VAL A 195 10.87 20.35 -3.63
CA VAL A 195 11.52 20.69 -4.90
C VAL A 195 13.00 21.07 -4.79
N SER A 196 13.51 21.28 -3.57
CA SER A 196 14.89 21.76 -3.34
C SER A 196 15.98 20.72 -3.62
N TYR A 197 15.64 19.44 -3.68
CA TYR A 197 16.61 18.35 -3.79
C TYR A 197 17.06 18.05 -5.23
N SER A 198 18.24 17.45 -5.34
CA SER A 198 18.73 16.87 -6.60
C SER A 198 17.83 15.72 -7.06
N ASN A 199 17.82 15.40 -8.37
CA ASN A 199 17.07 14.27 -8.90
C ASN A 199 17.40 12.95 -8.20
N ILE A 200 18.69 12.73 -7.91
CA ILE A 200 19.17 11.51 -7.27
C ILE A 200 18.62 11.42 -5.85
N SER A 201 18.79 12.47 -5.04
CA SER A 201 18.30 12.49 -3.66
C SER A 201 16.79 12.30 -3.58
N LEU A 202 16.03 12.94 -4.49
CA LEU A 202 14.58 12.84 -4.56
C LEU A 202 14.13 11.41 -4.93
N ILE A 203 14.75 10.79 -5.95
CA ILE A 203 14.44 9.40 -6.33
C ILE A 203 14.72 8.44 -5.17
N PHE A 204 15.90 8.49 -4.55
CA PHE A 204 16.27 7.52 -3.52
C PHE A 204 15.43 7.66 -2.24
N SER A 205 15.12 8.89 -1.82
CA SER A 205 14.18 9.10 -0.71
C SER A 205 12.75 8.67 -1.07
N SER A 206 12.35 8.78 -2.33
CA SER A 206 11.07 8.24 -2.83
C SER A 206 11.08 6.71 -2.86
N ILE A 207 12.20 6.06 -3.17
CA ILE A 207 12.34 4.59 -3.08
C ILE A 207 12.12 4.16 -1.62
N LEU A 208 12.72 4.84 -0.66
CA LEU A 208 12.52 4.52 0.76
C LEU A 208 11.07 4.73 1.21
N ALA A 209 10.41 5.81 0.75
CA ALA A 209 9.00 6.03 1.03
C ALA A 209 8.11 4.91 0.44
N GLY A 210 8.35 4.51 -0.81
CA GLY A 210 7.62 3.42 -1.46
C GLY A 210 7.81 2.08 -0.76
N TRP A 211 9.04 1.79 -0.33
CA TRP A 211 9.34 0.61 0.47
C TRP A 211 8.53 0.63 1.77
N LEU A 212 8.60 1.72 2.55
CA LEU A 212 7.87 1.82 3.81
C LEU A 212 6.37 1.65 3.62
N MET A 213 5.78 2.21 2.56
CA MET A 213 4.36 2.02 2.26
C MET A 213 4.01 0.56 1.94
N ALA A 214 4.85 -0.14 1.17
CA ALA A 214 4.66 -1.57 0.90
C ALA A 214 4.78 -2.43 2.17
N LEU A 215 5.74 -2.10 3.05
CA LEU A 215 5.85 -2.72 4.38
C LEU A 215 4.61 -2.45 5.23
N GLY A 216 4.06 -1.24 5.17
CA GLY A 216 2.81 -0.88 5.84
C GLY A 216 1.63 -1.74 5.36
N GLY A 217 1.47 -1.90 4.05
CA GLY A 217 0.45 -2.79 3.48
C GLY A 217 0.61 -4.24 3.97
N TRP A 218 1.85 -4.75 4.02
CA TRP A 218 2.12 -6.08 4.57
C TRP A 218 1.76 -6.20 6.06
N LEU A 219 2.14 -5.22 6.89
CA LEU A 219 1.82 -5.22 8.32
C LEU A 219 0.31 -5.18 8.58
N ILE A 220 -0.45 -4.47 7.74
CA ILE A 220 -1.91 -4.43 7.83
C ILE A 220 -2.52 -5.80 7.54
N LEU A 221 -2.02 -6.50 6.51
CA LEU A 221 -2.42 -7.87 6.19
C LEU A 221 -1.95 -8.89 7.24
N ALA A 222 -0.83 -8.62 7.91
CA ALA A 222 -0.30 -9.49 8.96
C ALA A 222 -1.00 -9.33 10.31
N THR A 223 -1.73 -8.24 10.53
CA THR A 223 -2.35 -7.91 11.82
C THR A 223 -3.89 -8.06 11.82
N PRO A 224 -4.51 -8.31 12.98
CA PRO A 224 -5.97 -8.31 13.10
C PRO A 224 -6.58 -6.92 12.82
N PRO A 225 -7.82 -6.84 12.28
CA PRO A 225 -8.50 -5.58 12.02
C PRO A 225 -8.97 -4.93 13.33
N THR A 226 -8.06 -4.18 13.97
CA THR A 226 -8.28 -3.47 15.24
C THR A 226 -7.34 -2.25 15.34
N ILE A 227 -7.15 -1.71 16.55
CA ILE A 227 -6.17 -0.67 16.87
C ILE A 227 -4.75 -1.01 16.38
N SER A 228 -4.41 -2.29 16.22
CA SER A 228 -3.13 -2.76 15.66
C SER A 228 -2.86 -2.21 14.26
N GLN A 229 -3.86 -2.22 13.36
CA GLN A 229 -3.68 -1.70 12.00
C GLN A 229 -3.47 -0.18 12.02
N ILE A 230 -4.19 0.54 12.89
CA ILE A 230 -4.01 1.99 13.07
C ILE A 230 -2.59 2.28 13.55
N ALA A 231 -2.09 1.52 14.52
CA ALA A 231 -0.72 1.66 15.02
C ALA A 231 0.32 1.37 13.93
N CYS A 232 0.15 0.32 13.12
CA CYS A 232 1.04 0.01 12.00
C CYS A 232 1.07 1.14 10.96
N ILE A 233 -0.11 1.64 10.55
CA ILE A 233 -0.21 2.77 9.62
C ILE A 233 0.49 4.00 10.22
N TYR A 234 0.22 4.30 11.50
CA TYR A 234 0.81 5.44 12.18
C TYR A 234 2.33 5.36 12.20
N ILE A 235 2.90 4.23 12.65
CA ILE A 235 4.35 4.05 12.76
C ILE A 235 5.03 4.22 11.40
N VAL A 236 4.51 3.55 10.37
CA VAL A 236 5.07 3.58 9.02
C VAL A 236 5.06 5.00 8.45
N THR A 237 3.92 5.68 8.52
CA THR A 237 3.76 7.01 7.95
C THR A 237 4.45 8.09 8.79
N PHE A 238 4.53 7.90 10.11
CA PHE A 238 5.35 8.73 10.99
C PHE A 238 6.83 8.67 10.59
N LEU A 239 7.37 7.48 10.33
CA LEU A 239 8.75 7.32 9.86
C LEU A 239 8.99 8.01 8.51
N ILE A 240 8.01 7.96 7.61
CA ILE A 240 8.05 8.70 6.33
C ILE A 240 8.15 10.21 6.60
N GLY A 241 7.28 10.76 7.45
CA GLY A 241 7.29 12.18 7.81
C GLY A 241 8.56 12.61 8.55
N LEU A 242 9.01 11.81 9.52
CA LEU A 242 10.21 12.04 10.31
C LEU A 242 11.48 12.02 9.44
N GLY A 243 11.55 11.08 8.51
CA GLY A 243 12.63 11.00 7.53
C GLY A 243 12.57 12.08 6.46
N GLY A 244 11.46 12.84 6.36
CA GLY A 244 11.24 13.81 5.29
C GLY A 244 11.24 13.17 3.90
N LEU A 245 10.78 11.91 3.82
CA LEU A 245 10.83 11.12 2.59
C LEU A 245 9.74 11.58 1.61
N HIS A 246 10.04 11.47 0.32
CA HIS A 246 9.15 11.98 -0.73
C HIS A 246 8.08 10.95 -1.10
N HIS A 247 6.86 11.17 -0.63
CA HIS A 247 5.71 10.35 -0.99
C HIS A 247 4.97 10.97 -2.18
N SER A 248 4.71 10.17 -3.21
CA SER A 248 4.11 10.60 -4.49
C SER A 248 2.75 11.28 -4.32
N ILE A 249 1.78 10.63 -3.66
CA ILE A 249 0.41 11.16 -3.59
C ILE A 249 0.26 12.30 -2.58
N ALA A 250 0.64 12.10 -1.32
CA ALA A 250 0.63 13.17 -0.31
C ALA A 250 1.41 14.42 -0.78
N GLY A 251 2.64 14.23 -1.27
CA GLY A 251 3.43 15.33 -1.82
C GLY A 251 2.84 15.96 -3.08
N SER A 252 2.06 15.22 -3.88
CA SER A 252 1.33 15.82 -5.00
C SER A 252 0.25 16.78 -4.51
N VAL A 253 -0.50 16.44 -3.46
CA VAL A 253 -1.48 17.35 -2.87
C VAL A 253 -0.79 18.61 -2.33
N GLU A 254 0.31 18.44 -1.61
CA GLU A 254 1.12 19.55 -1.07
C GLU A 254 1.63 20.48 -2.20
N MET A 255 2.20 19.89 -3.27
CA MET A 255 2.69 20.65 -4.41
C MET A 255 1.59 21.33 -5.23
N PHE A 256 0.45 20.67 -5.46
CA PHE A 256 -0.66 21.30 -6.16
C PHE A 256 -1.26 22.45 -5.34
N THR A 257 -1.39 22.28 -4.02
CA THR A 257 -1.90 23.35 -3.14
C THR A 257 -0.94 24.54 -3.15
N ALA A 258 0.37 24.28 -3.02
CA ALA A 258 1.37 25.33 -3.08
C ALA A 258 1.42 26.05 -4.44
N LEU A 259 1.22 25.32 -5.55
CA LEU A 259 1.14 25.87 -6.89
C LEU A 259 -0.09 26.78 -7.09
N PHE A 260 -1.22 26.44 -6.46
CA PHE A 260 -2.45 27.23 -6.56
C PHE A 260 -2.45 28.45 -5.65
N ILE A 261 -1.85 28.33 -4.46
CA ILE A 261 -1.85 29.42 -3.47
C ILE A 261 -0.70 30.42 -3.67
N SER A 262 0.39 30.02 -4.33
CA SER A 262 1.61 30.83 -4.44
C SER A 262 2.22 30.79 -5.84
N SER A 263 2.74 31.94 -6.31
CA SER A 263 3.44 32.06 -7.59
C SER A 263 4.92 31.64 -7.54
N GLN A 264 5.40 31.10 -6.41
CA GLN A 264 6.80 30.73 -6.23
C GLN A 264 7.18 29.42 -6.94
N PHE A 265 6.20 28.59 -7.28
CA PHE A 265 6.41 27.27 -7.85
C PHE A 265 5.94 27.20 -9.29
N SER A 266 6.73 26.55 -10.14
CA SER A 266 6.38 26.34 -11.54
C SER A 266 5.74 24.97 -11.76
N ILE A 267 4.88 24.87 -12.79
CA ILE A 267 4.33 23.59 -13.25
C ILE A 267 5.44 22.59 -13.57
N SER A 268 6.58 23.04 -14.13
CA SER A 268 7.73 22.19 -14.41
C SER A 268 8.38 21.60 -13.16
N GLN A 269 8.50 22.36 -12.07
CA GLN A 269 9.03 21.85 -10.80
C GLN A 269 8.08 20.82 -10.18
N THR A 270 6.77 21.10 -10.19
CA THR A 270 5.75 20.19 -9.72
C THR A 270 5.75 18.89 -10.54
N ALA A 271 5.75 18.98 -11.87
CA ALA A 271 5.79 17.80 -12.74
C ALA A 271 7.07 16.96 -12.53
N ARG A 272 8.22 17.61 -12.36
CA ARG A 272 9.48 16.95 -12.02
C ARG A 272 9.39 16.18 -10.71
N PHE A 273 8.91 16.83 -9.64
CA PHE A 273 8.74 16.19 -8.34
C PHE A 273 7.80 14.98 -8.44
N ILE A 274 6.59 15.17 -8.99
CA ILE A 274 5.57 14.11 -9.07
C ILE A 274 6.09 12.91 -9.86
N SER A 275 6.73 13.14 -11.01
CA SER A 275 7.25 12.07 -11.86
C SER A 275 8.30 11.24 -11.12
N LEU A 276 9.28 11.91 -10.50
CA LEU A 276 10.35 11.23 -9.78
C LEU A 276 9.84 10.50 -8.52
N ALA A 277 8.89 11.10 -7.81
CA ALA A 277 8.29 10.51 -6.63
C ALA A 277 7.46 9.26 -6.97
N ILE A 278 6.66 9.30 -8.04
CA ILE A 278 5.91 8.13 -8.53
C ILE A 278 6.89 7.02 -8.92
N THR A 279 7.91 7.33 -9.73
CA THR A 279 8.90 6.33 -10.15
C THR A 279 9.64 5.73 -8.97
N GLY A 280 10.11 6.54 -8.03
CA GLY A 280 10.81 6.05 -6.85
C GLY A 280 9.90 5.20 -5.96
N ASN A 281 8.68 5.66 -5.67
CA ASN A 281 7.72 4.89 -4.87
C ASN A 281 7.37 3.55 -5.53
N LEU A 282 7.18 3.52 -6.86
CA LEU A 282 6.91 2.31 -7.62
C LEU A 282 8.05 1.29 -7.49
N ILE A 283 9.29 1.76 -7.68
CA ILE A 283 10.50 0.93 -7.54
C ILE A 283 10.63 0.40 -6.11
N GLY A 284 10.53 1.28 -5.11
CA GLY A 284 10.66 0.89 -3.69
C GLY A 284 9.61 -0.12 -3.25
N GLY A 285 8.35 0.11 -3.62
CA GLY A 285 7.27 -0.82 -3.28
C GLY A 285 7.41 -2.17 -3.96
N SER A 286 7.78 -2.17 -5.25
CA SER A 286 7.99 -3.40 -6.01
C SER A 286 9.20 -4.21 -5.52
N ILE A 287 10.30 -3.54 -5.16
CA ILE A 287 11.51 -4.19 -4.62
C ILE A 287 11.20 -4.91 -3.31
N PHE A 288 10.51 -4.24 -2.38
CA PHE A 288 10.15 -4.85 -1.10
C PHE A 288 9.32 -6.12 -1.30
N VAL A 289 8.28 -6.04 -2.14
CA VAL A 289 7.39 -7.16 -2.42
C VAL A 289 8.12 -8.33 -3.08
N ALA A 290 8.89 -8.05 -4.14
CA ALA A 290 9.54 -9.09 -4.93
C ALA A 290 10.70 -9.78 -4.19
N ILE A 291 11.56 -9.01 -3.53
CA ILE A 291 12.81 -9.54 -2.94
C ILE A 291 12.59 -10.06 -1.52
N LEU A 292 11.87 -9.30 -0.68
CA LEU A 292 11.90 -9.53 0.77
C LEU A 292 10.73 -10.35 1.28
N ASN A 293 9.54 -10.21 0.69
CA ASN A 293 8.40 -11.01 1.10
C ASN A 293 8.22 -12.24 0.20
N TYR A 294 8.09 -12.06 -1.12
CA TYR A 294 7.85 -13.20 -2.01
C TYR A 294 9.05 -14.16 -2.08
N GLY A 295 10.24 -13.63 -2.36
CA GLY A 295 11.46 -14.44 -2.48
C GLY A 295 11.86 -15.16 -1.18
N HIS A 296 11.71 -14.50 -0.02
CA HIS A 296 12.01 -15.12 1.27
C HIS A 296 11.05 -16.26 1.60
N ILE A 297 9.74 -16.01 1.49
CA ILE A 297 8.70 -16.97 1.91
C ILE A 297 8.71 -18.20 0.98
N ARG A 298 8.78 -18.00 -0.34
CA ARG A 298 8.84 -19.11 -1.30
C ARG A 298 10.07 -19.98 -1.14
N LYS A 299 11.24 -19.38 -0.88
CA LYS A 299 12.47 -20.15 -0.64
C LYS A 299 12.40 -20.97 0.65
N THR A 300 11.73 -20.48 1.69
CA THR A 300 11.50 -21.26 2.92
C THR A 300 10.60 -22.46 2.63
N GLN A 301 9.54 -22.28 1.83
CA GLN A 301 8.65 -23.38 1.42
C GLN A 301 9.36 -24.46 0.58
N GLU A 302 10.29 -24.07 -0.31
CA GLU A 302 11.07 -25.03 -1.11
C GLU A 302 11.98 -25.90 -0.22
N ILE A 303 12.58 -25.32 0.83
CA ILE A 303 13.48 -26.05 1.74
C ILE A 303 12.72 -27.06 2.59
N GLU A 304 11.52 -26.72 3.09
CA GLU A 304 10.68 -27.66 3.85
C GLU A 304 10.30 -28.88 2.99
N HIS A 305 9.93 -28.65 1.73
CA HIS A 305 9.58 -29.72 0.79
C HIS A 305 10.72 -30.72 0.50
N ASP A 306 11.97 -30.25 0.52
CA ASP A 306 13.16 -31.09 0.32
C ASP A 306 13.56 -31.89 1.58
N GLU A 307 13.07 -31.52 2.77
CA GLU A 307 13.39 -32.18 4.05
C GLU A 307 12.36 -33.24 4.48
N GLN A 308 11.23 -33.41 3.78
CA GLN A 308 10.28 -34.49 4.09
C GLN A 308 10.75 -35.85 3.57
N PRO A 309 10.91 -36.87 4.44
CA PRO A 309 11.25 -38.22 4.00
C PRO A 309 10.04 -38.86 3.29
N VAL A 310 10.28 -39.34 2.06
CA VAL A 310 9.35 -40.11 1.21
C VAL A 310 8.81 -41.37 1.89
#